data_AF-A0AAD9UUJ3-F1
#
_entry.id   AF-A0AAD9UUJ3-F1
#
_cell.length_a   1.000
_cell.length_b   1.000
_cell.length_c   1.000
_cell.angle_alpha   90.00
_cell.angle_beta   90.00
_cell.angle_gamma   90.00
#
_symmetry.space_group_name_H-M   'P 1'
#
loop_
_entity.id
_entity.type
_entity.pdbx_description
1 polymer ?
#
loop_
_entity_poly.entity_id
_entity_poly.type
_entity_poly.pdbx_seq_one_letter_code
_entity_poly.pdbx_strand_id
1 'polypeptide(L)'
;MEGRTRRLSLREILVSQPFKFKERTVERGKIWDEIANRLNNCQTLKFRVNKRSVRERFKLIKEKFKRKIQDEEKASGIDVEPASELEQALEDICALEESLPAEVMDSKQAKAEANKLKAEEIRQKAMESFGQTKAREGQEEPAKKKRRGSNDSIQFLREKSEKELEVRKQELKLKEKEQERLFEQQREMMRLMQSQQHSMMDLVSKLVNK
;
A
#
# COMPACT_ATOMS: atom_id res chain seq x y z
N MET A 1 11.79 17.41 -48.44
CA MET A 1 10.94 18.45 -47.80
C MET A 1 10.66 18.14 -46.33
N GLU A 2 10.36 16.90 -45.99
CA GLU A 2 9.94 16.52 -44.63
C GLU A 2 11.01 16.68 -43.54
N GLY A 3 12.30 16.53 -43.86
CA GLY A 3 13.39 16.76 -42.90
C GLY A 3 13.50 18.24 -42.46
N ARG A 4 13.29 19.18 -43.39
CA ARG A 4 13.38 20.63 -43.11
C ARG A 4 12.24 21.12 -42.20
N THR A 5 11.02 20.62 -42.41
CA THR A 5 9.86 20.98 -41.57
C THR A 5 9.98 20.41 -40.16
N ARG A 6 10.49 19.19 -40.01
CA ARG A 6 10.78 18.60 -38.69
C ARG A 6 11.87 19.40 -37.96
N ARG A 7 12.95 19.78 -38.66
CA ARG A 7 14.04 20.59 -38.09
C ARG A 7 13.54 21.92 -37.53
N LEU A 8 12.77 22.68 -38.30
CA LEU A 8 12.19 23.95 -37.83
C LEU A 8 11.29 23.75 -36.61
N SER A 9 10.43 22.73 -36.64
CA SER A 9 9.52 22.43 -35.53
C SER A 9 10.29 22.14 -34.23
N LEU A 10 11.35 21.35 -34.31
CA LEU A 10 12.18 20.99 -33.16
C LEU A 10 12.98 22.17 -32.63
N ARG A 11 13.51 23.02 -33.52
CA ARG A 11 14.21 24.24 -33.12
C ARG A 11 13.31 25.20 -32.36
N GLU A 12 12.08 25.42 -32.83
CA GLU A 12 11.10 26.25 -32.13
C GLU A 12 10.76 25.69 -30.74
N ILE A 13 10.65 24.36 -30.62
CA ILE A 13 10.40 23.69 -29.34
C ILE A 13 11.60 23.82 -28.40
N LEU A 14 12.82 23.66 -28.91
CA LEU A 14 14.06 23.81 -28.15
C LEU A 14 14.24 25.24 -27.62
N VAL A 15 13.86 26.26 -28.40
CA VAL A 15 13.90 27.68 -27.96
C VAL A 15 12.83 27.97 -26.92
N SER A 16 11.61 27.48 -27.14
CA SER A 16 10.45 27.80 -26.30
C SER A 16 10.37 26.97 -25.02
N GLN A 17 11.07 25.84 -24.98
CA GLN A 17 11.21 24.92 -23.85
C GLN A 17 9.88 24.63 -23.11
N PRO A 18 8.82 24.18 -23.81
CA PRO A 18 7.51 23.94 -23.21
C PRO A 18 7.53 22.88 -22.10
N PHE A 19 8.58 22.06 -22.05
CA PHE A 19 8.78 21.01 -21.05
C PHE A 19 9.23 21.53 -19.68
N LYS A 20 9.71 22.78 -19.58
CA LYS A 20 10.00 23.44 -18.28
C LYS A 20 8.77 23.67 -17.41
N PHE A 21 7.59 23.64 -18.03
CA PHE A 21 6.32 23.87 -17.36
C PHE A 21 5.61 22.55 -17.11
N LYS A 22 4.93 22.43 -15.97
CA LYS A 22 4.22 21.21 -15.58
C LYS A 22 3.16 20.83 -16.60
N GLU A 23 2.97 19.53 -16.82
CA GLU A 23 1.90 19.04 -17.71
C GLU A 23 0.51 19.50 -17.23
N ARG A 24 -0.40 19.70 -18.20
CA ARG A 24 -1.78 20.17 -18.00
C ARG A 24 -1.93 21.57 -17.38
N THR A 25 -0.86 22.37 -17.37
CA THR A 25 -0.96 23.79 -17.01
C THR A 25 -1.40 24.65 -18.20
N VAL A 26 -2.07 25.77 -17.90
CA VAL A 26 -2.48 26.75 -18.91
C VAL A 26 -1.24 27.40 -19.55
N GLU A 27 -0.19 27.66 -18.77
CA GLU A 27 1.08 28.23 -19.22
C GLU A 27 1.74 27.36 -20.29
N ARG A 28 1.89 26.06 -20.03
CA ARG A 28 2.41 25.12 -21.04
C ARG A 28 1.55 25.11 -22.30
N GLY A 29 0.23 25.20 -22.14
CA GLY A 29 -0.71 25.31 -23.25
C GLY A 29 -0.46 26.53 -24.13
N LYS A 30 -0.26 27.70 -23.52
CA LYS A 30 0.06 28.96 -24.21
C LYS A 30 1.34 28.86 -25.02
N ILE A 31 2.39 28.25 -24.46
CA ILE A 31 3.67 28.06 -25.17
C ILE A 31 3.48 27.19 -26.43
N TRP A 32 2.71 26.11 -26.33
CA TRP A 32 2.40 25.29 -27.52
C TRP A 32 1.57 26.04 -28.57
N ASP A 33 0.65 26.90 -28.14
CA ASP A 33 -0.10 27.78 -29.04
C ASP A 33 0.84 28.80 -29.73
N GLU A 34 1.76 29.41 -28.98
CA GLU A 34 2.77 30.32 -29.53
C GLU A 34 3.70 29.64 -30.55
N ILE A 35 4.19 28.43 -30.24
CA ILE A 35 5.01 27.64 -31.17
C ILE A 35 4.21 27.39 -32.46
N ALA A 36 2.94 26.97 -32.35
CA ALA A 36 2.10 26.74 -33.52
C ALA A 36 1.91 28.03 -34.35
N ASN A 37 1.71 29.17 -33.69
CA ASN A 37 1.58 30.47 -34.34
C ASN A 37 2.87 30.89 -35.06
N ARG A 38 4.04 30.75 -34.41
CA ARG A 38 5.35 31.01 -35.01
C ARG A 38 5.59 30.14 -36.24
N LEU A 39 5.27 28.84 -36.15
CA LEU A 39 5.38 27.92 -37.27
C LEU A 39 4.46 28.32 -38.44
N ASN A 40 3.19 28.63 -38.18
CA ASN A 40 2.25 29.04 -39.23
C ASN A 40 2.64 30.38 -39.90
N ASN A 41 3.30 31.28 -39.16
CA ASN A 41 3.79 32.56 -39.68
C ASN A 41 5.16 32.47 -40.37
N CYS A 42 5.75 31.27 -40.47
CA CYS A 42 7.03 31.07 -41.12
C CYS A 42 6.93 31.34 -42.63
N GLN A 43 7.72 32.29 -43.14
CA GLN A 43 7.69 32.68 -44.57
C GLN A 43 8.38 31.65 -45.47
N THR A 44 9.36 30.91 -44.94
CA THR A 44 10.18 29.98 -45.71
C THR A 44 9.49 28.63 -45.94
N LEU A 45 8.62 28.22 -45.02
CA LEU A 45 7.86 26.98 -45.10
C LEU A 45 6.44 27.23 -44.59
N LYS A 46 5.43 26.98 -45.43
CA LYS A 46 4.03 27.15 -45.06
C LYS A 46 3.57 25.98 -44.19
N PHE A 47 3.35 26.24 -42.90
CA PHE A 47 2.75 25.28 -41.99
C PHE A 47 1.24 25.52 -41.87
N ARG A 48 0.49 24.44 -41.62
CA ARG A 48 -0.91 24.48 -41.21
C ARG A 48 -1.09 23.57 -40.00
N VAL A 49 -0.64 24.05 -38.85
CA VAL A 49 -0.61 23.28 -37.60
C VAL A 49 -1.33 24.02 -36.48
N ASN A 50 -1.85 23.28 -35.51
CA ASN A 50 -2.36 23.83 -34.25
C ASN A 50 -1.53 23.27 -33.09
N LYS A 51 -1.72 23.79 -31.86
CA LYS A 51 -0.98 23.32 -30.68
C LYS A 51 -1.01 21.81 -30.49
N ARG A 52 -2.15 21.16 -30.80
CA ARG A 52 -2.32 19.72 -30.64
C ARG A 52 -1.44 18.99 -31.63
N SER A 53 -1.50 19.35 -32.91
CA SER A 53 -0.71 18.73 -33.97
C SER A 53 0.80 18.86 -33.72
N VAL A 54 1.26 20.03 -33.27
CA VAL A 54 2.69 20.25 -32.94
C VAL A 54 3.12 19.33 -31.79
N ARG A 55 2.34 19.30 -30.69
CA ARG A 55 2.64 18.47 -29.52
C ARG A 55 2.64 16.98 -29.84
N GLU A 56 1.61 16.48 -30.52
CA GLU A 56 1.52 15.05 -30.88
C GLU A 56 2.64 14.64 -31.85
N ARG A 57 2.98 15.51 -32.81
CA ARG A 57 4.08 15.26 -33.74
C ARG A 57 5.43 15.21 -33.02
N PHE A 58 5.67 16.14 -32.11
CA PHE A 58 6.88 16.16 -31.28
C PHE A 58 6.99 14.88 -30.44
N LYS A 59 5.91 14.49 -29.76
CA LYS A 59 5.86 13.26 -28.97
C LYS A 59 6.22 12.03 -29.80
N LEU A 60 5.64 11.89 -31.00
CA LEU A 60 5.94 10.78 -31.90
C LEU A 60 7.41 10.76 -32.35
N ILE A 61 7.97 11.92 -32.70
CA ILE A 61 9.38 12.02 -33.14
C ILE A 61 10.32 11.63 -31.99
N LYS A 62 10.05 12.13 -30.79
CA LYS A 62 10.83 11.83 -29.60
C LYS A 62 10.76 10.35 -29.20
N GLU A 63 9.59 9.73 -29.25
CA GLU A 63 9.44 8.28 -28.98
C GLU A 63 10.22 7.44 -30.01
N LYS A 64 10.20 7.83 -31.29
CA LYS A 64 11.00 7.16 -32.33
C LYS A 64 12.50 7.30 -32.09
N PHE A 65 12.95 8.47 -31.67
CA PHE A 65 14.35 8.72 -31.35
C PHE A 65 14.83 7.87 -30.15
N LYS A 66 14.06 7.84 -29.06
CA LYS A 66 14.37 6.99 -27.90
C LYS A 66 14.43 5.50 -28.26
N ARG A 67 13.54 5.03 -29.14
CA ARG A 67 13.59 3.64 -29.65
C ARG A 67 14.85 3.38 -30.46
N LYS A 68 15.21 4.31 -31.36
CA LYS A 68 16.44 4.20 -32.17
C LYS A 68 17.67 4.04 -31.28
N ILE A 69 17.84 4.90 -30.28
CA ILE A 69 18.95 4.80 -29.30
C ILE A 69 18.95 3.45 -28.59
N GLN A 70 17.80 2.99 -28.08
CA GLN A 70 17.70 1.71 -27.38
C GLN A 70 18.02 0.50 -28.27
N ASP A 71 17.67 0.57 -29.54
CA ASP A 71 17.95 -0.50 -30.51
C ASP A 71 19.45 -0.50 -30.88
N GLU A 72 20.07 0.68 -31.01
CA GLU A 72 21.51 0.84 -31.20
C GLU A 72 22.32 0.34 -29.99
N GLU A 73 21.92 0.69 -28.76
CA GLU A 73 22.55 0.20 -27.53
C GLU A 73 22.49 -1.33 -27.38
N LYS A 74 21.39 -1.95 -27.82
CA LYS A 74 21.23 -3.42 -27.80
C LYS A 74 22.04 -4.11 -28.87
N ALA A 75 22.21 -3.46 -30.02
CA ALA A 75 22.99 -3.99 -31.13
C ALA A 75 24.50 -3.70 -30.88
N SER A 76 25.09 -4.44 -29.94
CA SER A 76 26.52 -4.34 -29.63
C SER A 76 27.38 -4.53 -30.88
N GLY A 77 28.18 -3.51 -31.23
CA GLY A 77 29.20 -3.58 -32.29
C GLY A 77 28.86 -2.89 -33.61
N ILE A 78 27.80 -2.09 -33.69
CA ILE A 78 27.50 -1.25 -34.86
C ILE A 78 28.15 0.13 -34.68
N ASP A 79 28.83 0.60 -35.72
CA ASP A 79 29.31 1.98 -35.82
C ASP A 79 28.10 2.91 -35.94
N VAL A 80 27.94 3.81 -34.96
CA VAL A 80 26.82 4.75 -34.92
C VAL A 80 27.18 5.94 -35.79
N GLU A 81 26.43 6.13 -36.88
CA GLU A 81 26.54 7.31 -37.74
C GLU A 81 26.43 8.60 -36.91
N PRO A 82 27.20 9.65 -37.24
CA PRO A 82 27.20 10.90 -36.50
C PRO A 82 25.79 11.49 -36.43
N ALA A 83 25.39 11.92 -35.22
CA ALA A 83 24.06 12.43 -34.95
C ALA A 83 23.70 13.57 -35.92
N SER A 84 22.57 13.41 -36.62
CA SER A 84 22.05 14.45 -37.48
C SER A 84 21.74 15.71 -36.65
N GLU A 85 21.78 16.91 -37.24
CA GLU A 85 21.32 18.15 -36.57
C GLU A 85 19.93 18.00 -35.91
N LEU A 86 19.06 17.19 -36.50
CA LEU A 86 17.74 16.89 -35.96
C LEU A 86 17.81 16.03 -34.70
N GLU A 87 18.72 15.07 -34.69
CA GLU A 87 18.97 14.14 -33.58
C GLU A 87 19.67 14.88 -32.44
N GLN A 88 20.64 15.75 -32.75
CA GLN A 88 21.26 16.64 -31.77
C GLN A 88 20.22 17.52 -31.06
N ALA A 89 19.30 18.14 -31.82
CA ALA A 89 18.23 18.94 -31.21
C ALA A 89 17.29 18.09 -30.32
N LEU A 90 17.09 16.81 -30.63
CA LEU A 90 16.28 15.90 -29.80
C LEU A 90 17.04 15.47 -28.55
N GLU A 91 18.34 15.22 -28.67
CA GLU A 91 19.23 14.89 -27.57
C GLU A 91 19.30 16.05 -26.58
N ASP A 92 19.51 17.28 -27.06
CA ASP A 92 19.49 18.49 -26.24
C ASP A 92 18.16 18.66 -25.51
N ILE A 93 17.03 18.44 -26.19
CA ILE A 93 15.70 18.49 -25.56
C ILE A 93 15.56 17.40 -24.49
N CYS A 94 16.04 16.18 -24.75
CA CYS A 94 15.97 15.08 -23.77
C CYS A 94 16.85 15.36 -22.55
N ALA A 95 18.09 15.80 -22.75
CA ALA A 95 19.00 16.18 -21.68
C ALA A 95 18.43 17.32 -20.82
N LEU A 96 17.84 18.33 -21.46
CA LEU A 96 17.17 19.42 -20.74
C LEU A 96 16.00 18.90 -19.91
N GLU A 97 15.17 18.00 -20.44
CA GLU A 97 14.08 17.40 -19.68
C GLU A 97 14.54 16.54 -18.51
N GLU A 98 15.64 15.80 -18.66
CA GLU A 98 16.20 14.94 -17.61
C GLU A 98 16.83 15.76 -16.48
N SER A 99 17.33 16.96 -16.78
CA SER A 99 17.83 17.92 -15.78
C SER A 99 16.72 18.63 -14.98
N LEU A 100 15.45 18.50 -15.40
CA LEU A 100 14.34 19.15 -14.70
C LEU A 100 13.93 18.39 -13.44
N PRO A 101 13.49 19.11 -12.39
CA PRO A 101 13.01 18.46 -11.17
C PRO A 101 11.80 17.59 -11.45
N ALA A 102 11.71 16.46 -10.75
CA ALA A 102 10.64 15.47 -10.90
C ALA A 102 9.23 16.05 -10.70
N GLU A 103 9.09 17.21 -10.05
CA GLU A 103 7.81 17.90 -9.84
C GLU A 103 7.22 18.50 -11.14
N VAL A 104 8.09 18.89 -12.08
CA VAL A 104 7.73 19.42 -13.40
C VAL A 104 7.40 18.27 -14.36
N MET A 105 8.13 17.17 -14.21
CA MET A 105 7.91 15.94 -14.95
C MET A 105 6.73 15.18 -14.34
N ASP A 106 5.52 15.33 -14.91
CA ASP A 106 4.37 14.49 -14.57
C ASP A 106 4.58 13.08 -15.16
N SER A 107 5.70 12.43 -14.81
CA SER A 107 6.07 11.15 -15.33
C SER A 107 5.09 10.14 -14.73
N LYS A 108 4.34 9.46 -15.61
CA LYS A 108 3.53 8.32 -15.21
C LYS A 108 4.35 7.30 -14.41
N GLN A 109 5.66 7.25 -14.65
CA GLN A 109 6.63 6.47 -13.89
C GLN A 109 6.74 6.92 -12.43
N ALA A 110 6.92 8.21 -12.13
CA ALA A 110 7.01 8.71 -10.75
C ALA A 110 5.72 8.46 -9.97
N LYS A 111 4.56 8.62 -10.62
CA LYS A 111 3.27 8.23 -10.03
C LYS A 111 3.11 6.73 -9.86
N ALA A 112 3.57 5.92 -10.82
CA ALA A 112 3.52 4.47 -10.74
C ALA A 112 4.44 3.94 -9.64
N GLU A 113 5.63 4.52 -9.48
CA GLU A 113 6.61 4.17 -8.46
C GLU A 113 6.14 4.60 -7.06
N ALA A 114 5.60 5.81 -6.93
CA ALA A 114 4.95 6.25 -5.69
C ALA A 114 3.75 5.36 -5.31
N ASN A 115 2.96 4.91 -6.30
CA ASN A 115 1.87 3.97 -6.06
C ASN A 115 2.37 2.57 -5.71
N LYS A 116 3.47 2.11 -6.32
CA LYS A 116 4.11 0.82 -6.03
C LYS A 116 4.65 0.80 -4.60
N LEU A 117 5.37 1.85 -4.19
CA LEU A 117 5.89 2.02 -2.83
C LEU A 117 4.74 2.01 -1.80
N LYS A 118 3.67 2.75 -2.06
CA LYS A 118 2.48 2.74 -1.18
C LYS A 118 1.81 1.36 -1.12
N ALA A 119 1.75 0.65 -2.24
CA ALA A 119 1.19 -0.71 -2.27
C ALA A 119 2.06 -1.71 -1.50
N GLU A 120 3.39 -1.60 -1.62
CA GLU A 120 4.34 -2.41 -0.87
C GLU A 120 4.29 -2.10 0.63
N GLU A 121 4.16 -0.83 1.03
CA GLU A 121 4.00 -0.42 2.42
C GLU A 121 2.70 -0.98 3.03
N ILE A 122 1.57 -0.90 2.30
CA ILE A 122 0.31 -1.50 2.74
C ILE A 122 0.44 -3.02 2.88
N ARG A 123 1.13 -3.69 1.94
CA ARG A 123 1.38 -5.13 1.99
C ARG A 123 2.24 -5.50 3.19
N GLN A 124 3.30 -4.73 3.49
CA GLN A 124 4.14 -4.96 4.66
C GLN A 124 3.33 -4.75 5.95
N LYS A 125 2.58 -3.66 6.07
CA LYS A 125 1.73 -3.37 7.23
C LYS A 125 0.64 -4.42 7.46
N ALA A 126 0.14 -5.05 6.40
CA ALA A 126 -0.83 -6.15 6.51
C ALA A 126 -0.20 -7.49 6.91
N MET A 127 1.09 -7.71 6.60
CA MET A 127 1.85 -8.91 6.95
C MET A 127 2.51 -8.82 8.33
N GLU A 128 2.46 -7.66 8.99
CA GLU A 128 2.97 -7.47 10.35
C GLU A 128 2.05 -8.15 11.39
N SER A 129 2.66 -8.91 12.30
CA SER A 129 1.97 -9.50 13.45
C SER A 129 1.52 -8.40 14.43
N PHE A 130 0.41 -8.61 15.14
CA PHE A 130 -0.20 -7.65 16.07
C PHE A 130 0.78 -7.12 17.15
N GLY A 131 1.85 -7.85 17.46
CA GLY A 131 2.91 -7.42 18.37
C GLY A 131 3.94 -6.45 17.77
N GLN A 132 4.12 -6.44 16.44
CA GLN A 132 5.08 -5.57 15.73
C GLN A 132 4.50 -4.18 15.45
N THR A 133 3.20 -4.08 15.20
CA THR A 133 2.52 -2.79 14.96
C THR A 133 2.56 -1.87 16.19
N LYS A 134 2.42 -2.41 17.41
CA LYS A 134 2.56 -1.65 18.66
C LYS A 134 3.95 -1.04 18.88
N ALA A 135 5.01 -1.65 18.34
CA ALA A 135 6.38 -1.13 18.49
C ALA A 135 6.67 0.08 17.59
N ARG A 136 5.86 0.30 16.54
CA ARG A 136 5.96 1.46 15.64
C ARG A 136 5.02 2.63 16.00
N GLU A 137 3.99 2.42 16.80
CA GLU A 137 2.98 3.43 17.21
C GLU A 137 3.51 4.54 18.14
N GLY A 138 4.83 4.64 18.35
CA GLY A 138 5.46 5.76 19.07
C GLY A 138 5.60 7.06 18.26
N GLN A 139 5.18 7.09 17.00
CA GLN A 139 5.19 8.30 16.16
C GLN A 139 3.78 8.54 15.56
N GLU A 140 3.27 9.74 15.83
CA GLU A 140 1.91 10.24 15.61
C GLU A 140 1.27 9.81 14.27
N GLU A 141 0.18 9.03 14.32
CA GLU A 141 -0.74 8.93 13.19
C GLU A 141 -1.70 10.16 13.17
N PRO A 142 -1.97 10.76 11.99
CA PRO A 142 -3.04 11.74 11.87
C PRO A 142 -4.39 11.06 12.13
N ALA A 143 -5.15 11.63 13.07
CA ALA A 143 -6.41 11.11 13.56
C ALA A 143 -7.37 10.72 12.41
N LYS A 144 -7.52 9.41 12.17
CA LYS A 144 -8.55 8.87 11.27
C LYS A 144 -9.93 9.25 11.83
N LYS A 145 -10.75 9.91 11.01
CA LYS A 145 -12.16 10.22 11.32
C LYS A 145 -12.87 8.93 11.75
N LYS A 146 -13.23 8.84 13.04
CA LYS A 146 -14.03 7.73 13.60
C LYS A 146 -15.32 7.59 12.78
N ARG A 147 -15.46 6.47 12.07
CA ARG A 147 -16.76 6.03 11.54
C ARG A 147 -17.68 5.80 12.72
N ARG A 148 -18.74 6.59 12.80
CA ARG A 148 -19.79 6.51 13.82
C ARG A 148 -20.65 5.29 13.50
N GLY A 149 -20.37 4.14 14.12
CA GLY A 149 -21.20 2.94 13.99
C GLY A 149 -20.43 1.63 14.09
N SER A 150 -19.97 1.28 15.29
CA SER A 150 -19.70 -0.11 15.72
C SER A 150 -19.23 -0.16 17.20
N ASN A 151 -19.72 0.74 18.06
CA ASN A 151 -19.38 0.65 19.49
C ASN A 151 -20.30 -0.35 20.20
N ASP A 152 -21.55 -0.44 19.75
CA ASP A 152 -22.61 -1.24 20.35
C ASP A 152 -22.40 -2.75 20.17
N SER A 153 -21.97 -3.19 18.98
CA SER A 153 -21.66 -4.60 18.71
C SER A 153 -20.45 -5.11 19.50
N ILE A 154 -19.42 -4.28 19.69
CA ILE A 154 -18.23 -4.63 20.49
C ILE A 154 -18.59 -4.70 21.98
N GLN A 155 -19.45 -3.78 22.45
CA GLN A 155 -19.92 -3.76 23.82
C GLN A 155 -20.80 -4.99 24.11
N PHE A 156 -21.68 -5.38 23.19
CA PHE A 156 -22.47 -6.60 23.28
C PHE A 156 -21.59 -7.86 23.36
N LEU A 157 -20.55 -7.97 22.53
CA LEU A 157 -19.63 -9.11 22.57
C LEU A 157 -18.87 -9.21 23.90
N ARG A 158 -18.45 -8.06 24.46
CA ARG A 158 -17.80 -8.01 25.78
C ARG A 158 -18.76 -8.44 26.87
N GLU A 159 -19.96 -7.86 26.92
CA GLU A 159 -20.97 -8.19 27.93
C GLU A 159 -21.39 -9.66 27.85
N LYS A 160 -21.54 -10.21 26.63
CA LYS A 160 -21.82 -11.63 26.43
C LYS A 160 -20.70 -12.51 26.99
N SER A 161 -19.44 -12.17 26.72
CA SER A 161 -18.29 -12.93 27.22
C SER A 161 -18.17 -12.90 28.75
N GLU A 162 -18.46 -11.75 29.37
CA GLU A 162 -18.46 -11.60 30.83
C GLU A 162 -19.58 -12.43 31.47
N LYS A 163 -20.79 -12.40 30.91
CA LYS A 163 -21.91 -13.22 31.38
C LYS A 163 -21.64 -14.72 31.25
N GLU A 164 -21.07 -15.15 30.13
CA GLU A 164 -20.74 -16.56 29.90
C GLU A 164 -19.67 -17.06 30.90
N LEU A 165 -18.67 -16.22 31.18
CA LEU A 165 -17.63 -16.54 32.16
C LEU A 165 -18.19 -16.60 33.59
N GLU A 166 -19.09 -15.70 33.96
CA GLU A 166 -19.73 -15.70 35.28
C GLU A 166 -20.61 -16.94 35.48
N VAL A 167 -21.42 -17.32 34.48
CA VAL A 167 -22.22 -18.56 34.52
C VAL A 167 -21.31 -19.77 34.71
N ARG A 168 -20.25 -19.89 33.92
CA ARG A 168 -19.30 -21.00 34.03
C ARG A 168 -18.64 -21.09 35.40
N LYS A 169 -18.33 -19.95 36.02
CA LYS A 169 -17.76 -19.88 37.37
C LYS A 169 -18.76 -20.33 38.43
N GLN A 170 -20.04 -19.98 38.28
CA GLN A 170 -21.11 -20.42 39.17
C GLN A 170 -21.37 -21.93 39.05
N GLU A 171 -21.38 -22.47 37.83
CA GLU A 171 -21.49 -23.91 37.60
C GLU A 171 -20.36 -24.70 38.26
N LEU A 172 -19.11 -24.22 38.13
CA LEU A 172 -17.96 -24.86 38.78
C LEU A 172 -18.08 -24.83 40.31
N LYS A 173 -18.50 -23.71 40.90
CA LYS A 173 -18.73 -23.61 42.35
C LYS A 173 -19.84 -24.54 42.85
N LEU A 174 -20.92 -24.70 42.08
CA LEU A 174 -21.99 -25.63 42.44
C LEU A 174 -21.50 -27.07 42.39
N LYS A 175 -20.74 -27.42 41.34
CA LYS A 175 -20.17 -28.76 41.18
C LYS A 175 -19.16 -29.10 42.29
N GLU A 176 -18.34 -28.14 42.71
CA GLU A 176 -17.41 -28.30 43.83
C GLU A 176 -18.16 -28.57 45.15
N LYS A 177 -19.21 -27.78 45.44
CA LYS A 177 -20.06 -28.00 46.61
C LYS A 177 -20.78 -29.36 46.59
N GLU A 178 -21.24 -29.80 45.43
CA GLU A 178 -21.87 -31.11 45.27
C GLU A 178 -20.88 -32.24 45.54
N GLN A 179 -19.66 -32.13 45.01
CA GLN A 179 -18.58 -33.08 45.30
C GLN A 179 -18.20 -33.08 46.78
N GLU A 180 -18.14 -31.92 47.42
CA GLU A 180 -17.86 -31.81 48.85
C GLU A 180 -18.95 -32.49 49.69
N ARG A 181 -20.24 -32.26 49.37
CA ARG A 181 -21.35 -32.95 50.04
C ARG A 181 -21.30 -34.47 49.86
N LEU A 182 -20.98 -34.95 48.65
CA LEU A 182 -20.83 -36.38 48.38
C LEU A 182 -19.67 -36.97 49.19
N PHE A 183 -18.54 -36.26 49.26
CA PHE A 183 -17.40 -36.66 50.06
C PHE A 183 -17.74 -36.71 51.55
N GLU A 184 -18.50 -35.73 52.03
CA GLU A 184 -18.91 -35.64 53.43
C GLU A 184 -19.90 -36.75 53.81
N GLN A 185 -20.88 -37.06 52.94
CA GLN A 185 -21.76 -38.22 53.10
C GLN A 185 -20.98 -39.55 53.13
N GLN A 186 -19.99 -39.72 52.22
CA GLN A 186 -19.13 -40.90 52.26
C GLN A 186 -18.32 -40.99 53.56
N ARG A 187 -17.81 -39.85 54.05
CA ARG A 187 -17.07 -39.78 55.32
C ARG A 187 -17.94 -40.16 56.52
N GLU A 188 -19.19 -39.70 56.56
CA GLU A 188 -20.16 -40.07 57.60
C GLU A 188 -20.52 -41.55 57.54
N MET A 189 -20.77 -42.10 56.35
CA MET A 189 -21.04 -43.52 56.16
C MET A 189 -19.88 -44.39 56.64
N MET A 190 -18.63 -44.01 56.33
CA MET A 190 -17.45 -44.71 56.85
C MET A 190 -17.35 -44.66 58.37
N ARG A 191 -17.63 -43.51 59.00
CA ARG A 191 -17.65 -43.39 60.48
C ARG A 191 -18.70 -44.30 61.10
N LEU A 192 -19.91 -44.35 60.54
CA LEU A 192 -20.96 -45.23 61.03
C LEU A 192 -20.54 -46.70 60.91
N MET A 193 -19.99 -47.11 59.77
CA MET A 193 -19.51 -48.47 59.56
C MET A 193 -18.39 -48.84 60.55
N GLN A 194 -17.43 -47.95 60.79
CA GLN A 194 -16.39 -48.15 61.79
C GLN A 194 -16.99 -48.31 63.19
N SER A 195 -17.95 -47.46 63.59
CA SER A 195 -18.59 -47.60 64.91
C SER A 195 -19.34 -48.93 65.07
N GLN A 196 -20.00 -49.41 64.01
CA GLN A 196 -20.70 -50.69 64.02
C GLN A 196 -19.70 -51.85 64.14
N GLN A 197 -18.58 -51.79 63.40
CA GLN A 197 -17.51 -52.79 63.50
C GLN A 197 -16.90 -52.83 64.91
N HIS A 198 -16.59 -51.67 65.51
CA HIS A 198 -16.09 -51.61 66.89
C HIS A 198 -17.11 -52.17 67.88
N SER A 199 -18.40 -51.81 67.75
CA SER A 199 -19.45 -52.34 68.63
C SER A 199 -19.64 -53.86 68.49
N MET A 200 -19.53 -54.40 67.27
CA MET A 200 -19.57 -55.85 67.06
C MET A 200 -18.33 -56.53 67.64
N MET A 201 -17.14 -55.93 67.47
CA MET A 201 -15.90 -56.46 68.02
C MET A 201 -15.93 -56.47 69.56
N ASP A 202 -16.45 -55.42 70.18
CA ASP A 202 -16.67 -55.35 71.64
C ASP A 202 -17.67 -56.42 72.12
N LEU A 203 -18.75 -56.65 71.37
CA LEU A 203 -19.73 -57.69 71.71
C LEU A 203 -19.12 -59.10 71.60
N VAL A 204 -18.35 -59.38 70.54
CA VAL A 204 -17.62 -60.64 70.36
C VAL A 204 -16.59 -60.82 71.47
N SER A 205 -15.83 -59.78 71.81
CA SER A 205 -14.84 -59.83 72.89
C SER A 205 -15.49 -60.12 74.25
N LYS A 206 -16.68 -59.60 74.52
CA LYS A 206 -17.46 -59.92 75.73
C LYS A 206 -18.06 -61.33 75.71
N LEU A 207 -18.33 -61.91 74.54
CA LEU A 207 -18.82 -63.30 74.42
C LEU A 207 -17.70 -64.33 74.55
N VAL A 208 -16.48 -64.00 74.09
CA VAL A 208 -15.31 -64.88 74.11
C VAL A 208 -14.61 -64.89 75.48
N ASN A 209 -14.69 -63.80 76.25
CA ASN A 209 -14.08 -63.67 77.58
C ASN A 209 -15.00 -64.11 78.74
N LYS A 210 -15.87 -65.11 78.50
CA LYS A 210 -16.80 -65.66 79.51
C LYS A 210 -16.56 -67.14 79.74
#